data_AF-A0A2S4W7I8-F1
#
_entry.id   AF-A0A2S4W7I8-F1
#
_cell.length_a   1.000
_cell.length_b   1.000
_cell.length_c   1.000
_cell.angle_alpha   90.00
_cell.angle_beta   90.00
_cell.angle_gamma   90.00
#
_symmetry.space_group_name_H-M   'P 1'
#
loop_
_entity.id
_entity.type
_entity.pdbx_description
1 polymer ?
#
loop_
_entity_poly.entity_id
_entity_poly.type
_entity_poly.pdbx_seq_one_letter_code
_entity_poly.pdbx_strand_id
1 'polypeptide(L)'
;MTSRYYEQLRPAAVRLTNLQNGTTAADIRVALDKFGAITHVFLSKIASTALPSATVVFAWLVNAREVVHELDGAWDDDWVIKATLLEVTPGTGLALLLRIS
;
A
#
# COMPACT_ATOMS: atom_id res chain seq x y z
N MET A 1 18.06 -18.56 -12.94
CA MET A 1 16.59 -18.32 -12.98
C MET A 1 15.99 -18.18 -11.57
N THR A 2 16.64 -17.46 -10.65
CA THR A 2 16.23 -17.40 -9.23
C THR A 2 15.73 -16.02 -8.78
N SER A 3 16.05 -14.93 -9.50
CA SER A 3 15.77 -13.55 -9.04
C SER A 3 14.29 -13.24 -8.82
N ARG A 4 13.42 -13.61 -9.77
CA ARG A 4 11.99 -13.23 -9.74
C ARG A 4 11.22 -13.87 -8.59
N TYR A 5 11.63 -15.05 -8.12
CA TYR A 5 10.95 -15.76 -7.05
C TYR A 5 11.25 -15.10 -5.69
N TYR A 6 12.53 -14.77 -5.44
CA TYR A 6 12.92 -14.04 -4.22
C TYR A 6 12.37 -12.61 -4.18
N GLU A 7 12.24 -11.95 -5.34
CA GLU A 7 11.62 -10.62 -5.41
C GLU A 7 10.16 -10.61 -4.98
N GLN A 8 9.42 -11.70 -5.19
CA GLN A 8 8.01 -11.80 -4.79
C GLN A 8 7.83 -11.95 -3.27
N LEU A 9 8.85 -12.46 -2.57
CA LEU A 9 8.80 -12.75 -1.13
C LEU A 9 9.24 -11.57 -0.25
N ARG A 10 9.62 -10.44 -0.85
CA ARG A 10 9.97 -9.24 -0.09
C ARG A 10 8.72 -8.48 0.35
N PRO A 11 8.74 -7.78 1.49
CA PRO A 11 7.67 -6.86 1.88
C PRO A 11 7.48 -5.76 0.85
N ALA A 12 6.22 -5.33 0.65
CA ALA A 12 5.88 -4.24 -0.25
C ALA A 12 4.70 -3.44 0.28
N ALA A 13 4.65 -2.16 -0.06
CA ALA A 13 3.60 -1.26 0.38
C ALA A 13 2.72 -0.83 -0.80
N VAL A 14 1.42 -0.73 -0.55
CA VAL A 14 0.43 -0.18 -1.47
C VAL A 14 -0.13 1.10 -0.87
N ARG A 15 -0.19 2.16 -1.66
CA ARG A 15 -0.90 3.38 -1.32
C ARG A 15 -2.29 3.34 -1.92
N LEU A 16 -3.30 3.47 -1.05
CA LEU A 16 -4.70 3.63 -1.41
C LEU A 16 -5.09 5.09 -1.23
N THR A 17 -5.78 5.64 -2.21
CA THR A 17 -6.31 7.03 -2.18
C THR A 17 -7.75 7.05 -2.66
N ASN A 18 -8.45 8.15 -2.36
CA ASN A 18 -9.89 8.31 -2.56
C ASN A 18 -10.72 7.30 -1.76
N LEU A 19 -10.25 6.99 -0.54
CA LEU A 19 -11.05 6.17 0.37
C LEU A 19 -12.22 6.99 0.90
N GLN A 20 -13.28 6.30 1.28
CA GLN A 20 -14.42 6.95 1.91
C GLN A 20 -14.08 7.63 3.24
N ASN A 21 -14.82 8.68 3.55
CA ASN A 21 -14.74 9.31 4.86
C ASN A 21 -15.28 8.34 5.92
N GLY A 22 -14.48 8.11 6.96
CA GLY A 22 -14.84 7.19 8.05
C GLY A 22 -14.21 5.81 7.92
N THR A 23 -13.61 5.46 6.76
CA THR A 23 -12.84 4.22 6.61
C THR A 23 -11.74 4.13 7.66
N THR A 24 -11.77 3.06 8.46
CA THR A 24 -10.79 2.82 9.51
C THR A 24 -9.70 1.87 9.04
N ALA A 25 -8.58 1.82 9.79
CA ALA A 25 -7.54 0.83 9.55
C ALA A 25 -8.04 -0.62 9.74
N ALA A 26 -9.07 -0.84 10.56
CA ALA A 26 -9.66 -2.15 10.76
C ALA A 26 -10.45 -2.59 9.53
N ASP A 27 -11.26 -1.71 8.94
CA ASP A 27 -12.03 -1.99 7.73
C ASP A 27 -11.10 -2.35 6.57
N ILE A 28 -10.01 -1.60 6.40
CA ILE A 28 -8.97 -1.87 5.39
C ILE A 28 -8.34 -3.24 5.62
N ARG A 29 -8.01 -3.61 6.87
CA ARG A 29 -7.46 -4.93 7.16
C ARG A 29 -8.44 -6.02 6.76
N VAL A 30 -9.70 -5.91 7.18
CA VAL A 30 -10.74 -6.91 6.87
C VAL A 30 -10.93 -7.06 5.36
N ALA A 31 -11.04 -5.94 4.64
CA ALA A 31 -11.25 -5.94 3.19
C ALA A 31 -10.07 -6.55 2.41
N LEU A 32 -8.84 -6.36 2.91
CA LEU A 32 -7.63 -6.77 2.21
C LEU A 32 -7.03 -8.09 2.72
N ASP A 33 -7.53 -8.66 3.81
CA ASP A 33 -7.02 -9.90 4.41
C ASP A 33 -7.02 -11.07 3.42
N LYS A 34 -8.00 -11.08 2.49
CA LYS A 34 -8.13 -12.09 1.43
C LYS A 34 -6.92 -12.17 0.50
N PHE A 35 -6.17 -11.08 0.33
CA PHE A 35 -4.98 -11.04 -0.54
C PHE A 35 -3.73 -11.57 0.18
N GLY A 36 -3.79 -11.74 1.49
CA GLY A 36 -2.73 -12.34 2.31
C GLY A 36 -2.20 -11.41 3.40
N ALA A 37 -1.12 -11.85 4.05
CA ALA A 37 -0.66 -11.27 5.31
C ALA A 37 -0.28 -9.78 5.22
N ILE A 38 -0.97 -8.97 6.03
CA ILE A 38 -0.73 -7.53 6.18
C ILE A 38 0.12 -7.31 7.44
N THR A 39 1.28 -6.68 7.29
CA THR A 39 2.16 -6.32 8.40
C THR A 39 1.67 -5.04 9.08
N HIS A 40 1.35 -4.00 8.31
CA HIS A 40 0.93 -2.70 8.83
C HIS A 40 -0.11 -2.01 7.96
N VAL A 41 -0.96 -1.21 8.59
CA VAL A 41 -1.87 -0.28 7.93
C VAL A 41 -1.69 1.10 8.55
N PHE A 42 -1.37 2.08 7.74
CA PHE A 42 -1.21 3.47 8.13
C PHE A 42 -2.31 4.29 7.47
N LEU A 43 -3.29 4.74 8.24
CA LEU A 43 -4.30 5.66 7.76
C LEU A 43 -3.77 7.09 7.82
N SER A 44 -3.79 7.78 6.69
CA SER A 44 -3.34 9.15 6.54
C SER A 44 -4.52 10.05 6.21
N LYS A 45 -4.82 10.97 7.13
CA LYS A 45 -5.77 12.07 6.91
C LYS A 45 -4.96 13.36 6.81
N ILE A 46 -4.65 13.76 5.58
CA ILE A 46 -3.70 14.85 5.30
C ILE A 46 -4.33 16.23 5.64
N ALA A 47 -5.65 16.36 5.58
CA ALA A 47 -6.41 17.54 6.00
C ALA A 47 -7.86 17.16 6.32
N SER A 48 -8.63 18.01 7.02
CA SER A 48 -10.05 17.74 7.29
C SER A 48 -10.91 17.67 6.03
N THR A 49 -10.43 18.26 4.93
CA THR A 49 -11.11 18.35 3.62
C THR A 49 -10.57 17.38 2.57
N ALA A 50 -9.44 16.69 2.84
CA ALA A 50 -8.88 15.73 1.91
C ALA A 50 -9.52 14.34 2.13
N LEU A 51 -9.80 13.64 1.03
CA LEU A 51 -10.22 12.24 1.12
C LEU A 51 -9.15 11.42 1.85
N PRO A 52 -9.55 10.52 2.76
CA PRO A 52 -8.62 9.64 3.43
C PRO A 52 -7.77 8.84 2.43
N SER A 53 -6.54 8.59 2.84
CA SER A 53 -5.62 7.72 2.13
C SER A 53 -5.02 6.73 3.12
N ALA A 54 -4.56 5.60 2.63
CA ALA A 54 -3.91 4.60 3.45
C ALA A 54 -2.64 4.08 2.79
N THR A 55 -1.68 3.67 3.61
CA THR A 55 -0.56 2.86 3.18
C THR A 55 -0.67 1.49 3.86
N VAL A 56 -0.79 0.45 3.04
CA VAL A 56 -0.92 -0.94 3.50
C VAL A 56 0.36 -1.66 3.16
N VAL A 57 1.02 -2.22 4.17
CA VAL A 57 2.27 -2.97 4.02
C VAL A 57 1.94 -4.45 4.06
N PHE A 58 2.15 -5.13 2.95
CA PHE A 58 2.03 -6.59 2.84
C PHE A 58 3.37 -7.26 3.13
N ALA A 59 3.31 -8.45 3.70
CA ALA A 59 4.49 -9.28 3.92
C ALA A 59 5.18 -9.65 2.60
N TRP A 60 4.42 -9.79 1.51
CA TRP A 60 4.90 -10.23 0.20
C TRP A 60 4.46 -9.29 -0.93
N LEU A 61 5.37 -9.06 -1.88
CA LEU A 61 5.16 -8.23 -3.05
C LEU A 61 4.05 -8.75 -3.97
N VAL A 62 3.90 -10.08 -4.07
CA VAL A 62 2.87 -10.68 -4.92
C VAL A 62 1.46 -10.24 -4.47
N ASN A 63 1.19 -10.28 -3.16
CA ASN A 63 -0.09 -9.83 -2.58
C ASN A 63 -0.33 -8.35 -2.84
N ALA A 64 0.71 -7.51 -2.66
CA ALA A 64 0.62 -6.07 -2.93
C ALA A 64 0.30 -5.77 -4.40
N ARG A 65 0.85 -6.55 -5.35
CA ARG A 65 0.57 -6.40 -6.78
C ARG A 65 -0.85 -6.83 -7.12
N GLU A 66 -1.33 -7.91 -6.52
CA GLU A 66 -2.70 -8.40 -6.71
C GLU A 66 -3.72 -7.35 -6.23
N VAL A 67 -3.47 -6.73 -5.07
CA VAL A 67 -4.29 -5.62 -4.56
C VAL A 67 -4.33 -4.44 -5.53
N VAL A 68 -3.18 -4.03 -6.08
CA VAL A 68 -3.14 -2.96 -7.08
C VAL A 68 -3.92 -3.36 -8.34
N HIS A 69 -3.79 -4.60 -8.78
CA HIS A 69 -4.50 -5.08 -9.95
C HIS A 69 -6.03 -5.12 -9.76
N GLU A 70 -6.52 -5.53 -8.59
CA GLU A 70 -7.96 -5.58 -8.31
C GLU A 70 -8.56 -4.21 -7.96
N LEU A 71 -7.84 -3.36 -7.23
CA LEU A 71 -8.42 -2.16 -6.64
C LEU A 71 -8.11 -0.86 -7.38
N ASP A 72 -7.10 -0.82 -8.24
CA ASP A 72 -6.84 0.39 -9.01
C ASP A 72 -7.95 0.57 -10.06
N GLY A 73 -8.73 1.64 -9.90
CA GLY A 73 -9.92 1.88 -10.73
C GLY A 73 -11.20 1.22 -10.21
N ALA A 74 -11.16 0.53 -9.06
CA ALA A 74 -12.35 -0.04 -8.44
C ALA A 74 -13.26 1.05 -7.87
N TRP A 75 -14.57 0.80 -7.90
CA TRP A 75 -15.57 1.71 -7.34
C TRP A 75 -15.84 1.40 -5.87
N ASP A 76 -15.92 2.45 -5.06
CA ASP A 76 -16.31 2.46 -3.66
C ASP A 76 -17.35 3.58 -3.43
N ASP A 77 -18.62 3.22 -3.58
CA ASP A 77 -19.77 4.11 -3.82
C ASP A 77 -19.49 5.12 -4.95
N ASP A 78 -19.36 6.41 -4.62
CA ASP A 78 -19.17 7.50 -5.58
C ASP A 78 -17.68 7.74 -5.94
N TRP A 79 -16.75 7.00 -5.32
CA TRP A 79 -15.32 7.23 -5.45
C TRP A 79 -14.63 6.10 -6.21
N VAL A 80 -13.77 6.47 -7.15
CA VAL A 80 -12.85 5.53 -7.78
C VAL A 80 -11.60 5.44 -6.92
N ILE A 81 -11.39 4.27 -6.32
CA ILE A 81 -10.18 3.95 -5.57
C ILE A 81 -9.00 3.99 -6.53
N LYS A 82 -7.93 4.64 -6.09
CA LYS A 82 -6.63 4.57 -6.74
C LYS A 82 -5.66 3.81 -5.85
N ALA A 83 -5.11 2.73 -6.38
CA ALA A 83 -4.16 1.85 -5.71
C ALA A 83 -2.81 1.92 -6.42
N THR A 84 -1.74 2.16 -5.69
CA THR A 84 -0.40 2.29 -6.30
C THR A 84 0.63 1.58 -5.46
N LEU A 85 1.44 0.74 -6.12
CA LEU A 85 2.58 0.10 -5.47
C LEU A 85 3.64 1.17 -5.15
N LEU A 86 4.07 1.23 -3.89
CA LEU A 86 5.15 2.12 -3.48
C LEU A 86 6.49 1.44 -3.75
N GLU A 87 7.22 1.94 -4.74
CA GLU A 87 8.61 1.57 -4.92
C GLU A 87 9.48 2.33 -3.93
N VAL A 88 10.25 1.60 -3.12
CA VAL A 88 11.29 2.20 -2.29
C VAL A 88 12.47 2.49 -3.22
N THR A 89 12.42 3.60 -3.94
CA THR A 89 13.63 4.20 -4.46
C THR A 89 14.26 4.94 -3.28
N PRO A 90 15.45 4.54 -2.78
CA PRO A 90 16.14 5.36 -1.79
C PRO A 90 16.38 6.72 -2.41
N GLY A 91 15.58 7.70 -2.01
CA GLY A 91 15.79 9.08 -2.40
C GLY A 91 17.17 9.52 -1.94
N THR A 92 17.76 10.44 -2.68
CA THR A 92 19.11 11.00 -2.43
C THR A 92 19.31 11.45 -0.97
N GLY A 93 18.23 11.83 -0.27
CA GLY A 93 18.26 12.20 1.15
C GLY A 93 18.54 11.04 2.11
N LEU A 94 18.06 9.82 1.83
CA LEU A 94 18.33 8.63 2.66
C LEU A 94 19.62 7.91 2.28
N ALA A 95 20.15 8.19 1.07
CA ALA A 95 21.46 7.67 0.65
C ALA A 95 22.59 8.10 1.61
N LEU A 96 22.42 9.22 2.31
CA LEU A 96 23.35 9.66 3.35
C LEU A 96 23.36 8.74 4.56
N LEU A 97 22.22 8.15 4.96
CA LEU A 97 22.15 7.21 6.07
C LEU A 97 22.86 5.88 5.75
N LEU A 98 22.82 5.46 4.48
CA LEU A 98 23.54 4.27 3.98
C LEU A 98 25.06 4.46 3.88
N ARG A 99 25.58 5.70 4.01
CA ARG A 99 27.02 5.99 3.99
C ARG A 99 27.67 5.99 5.39
N ILE A 100 26.86 5.93 6.44
CA ILE A 100 27.33 5.99 7.84
C ILE A 100 27.39 4.58 8.46
N SER A 101 26.84 3.57 7.78
CA SER A 101 26.93 2.15 8.14
C SER A 101 28.25 1.52 7.72
#